data_AF-A0AAW9DP69-F1
#
_entry.id   AF-A0AAW9DP69-F1
#
_cell.length_a   1.000
_cell.length_b   1.000
_cell.length_c   1.000
_cell.angle_alpha   90.00
_cell.angle_beta   90.00
_cell.angle_gamma   90.00
#
_symmetry.space_group_name_H-M   'P 1'
#
loop_
_entity.id
_entity.type
_entity.pdbx_description
1 polymer ?
#
loop_
_entity_poly.entity_id
_entity_poly.type
_entity_poly.pdbx_seq_one_letter_code
_entity_poly.pdbx_strand_id
1 'polypeptide(L)'
;MANSKAVIRNGGAQAFYSPATDHIQLPPAEAFSSAEGFAHVAVHELGHWAFAKPRLDLTKNGAFGSASYAAEELRVDIAASMVCSTIGIGTDIENTAAYVQNWLQRLKDDKREIFRAAADAQRIADFILNFHPEYRAHLAAAEAVTGQDAGEDQQELAEAA
;
A
#
# COMPACT_ATOMS: atom_id res chain seq x y z
N MET A 1 -11.91 -0.50 3.44
CA MET A 1 -11.74 -1.38 2.25
C MET A 1 -12.92 -1.40 1.28
N ALA A 2 -14.19 -1.32 1.70
CA ALA A 2 -15.35 -1.45 0.78
C ALA A 2 -15.33 -0.57 -0.48
N ASN A 3 -14.72 0.62 -0.40
CA ASN A 3 -14.59 1.56 -1.52
C ASN A 3 -13.63 1.09 -2.61
N SER A 4 -12.69 0.18 -2.33
CA SER A 4 -11.76 -0.37 -3.33
C SER A 4 -12.45 -1.28 -4.34
N LYS A 5 -13.66 -1.76 -4.02
CA LYS A 5 -14.39 -2.79 -4.79
C LYS A 5 -13.67 -4.13 -4.90
N ALA A 6 -12.61 -4.35 -4.13
CA ALA A 6 -12.00 -5.67 -4.00
C ALA A 6 -13.03 -6.68 -3.47
N VAL A 7 -13.05 -7.88 -4.04
CA VAL A 7 -13.88 -8.97 -3.55
C VAL A 7 -13.23 -9.53 -2.28
N ILE A 8 -13.87 -9.37 -1.13
CA ILE A 8 -13.38 -9.85 0.16
C ILE A 8 -14.25 -10.99 0.64
N ARG A 9 -13.62 -12.11 0.97
CA ARG A 9 -14.27 -13.30 1.56
C ARG A 9 -13.75 -13.49 2.98
N ASN A 10 -14.66 -13.80 3.89
CA ASN A 10 -14.32 -14.10 5.29
C ASN A 10 -14.47 -15.59 5.57
N GLY A 11 -13.53 -16.17 6.31
CA GLY A 11 -13.50 -17.58 6.69
C GLY A 11 -12.12 -18.22 6.50
N GLY A 12 -12.02 -19.52 6.82
CA GLY A 12 -10.74 -20.23 6.77
C GLY A 12 -9.76 -19.78 7.85
N ALA A 13 -8.52 -20.25 7.73
CA ALA A 13 -7.46 -20.06 8.73
C ALA A 13 -6.33 -19.14 8.27
N GLN A 14 -6.35 -18.67 7.02
CA GLN A 14 -5.26 -17.91 6.41
C GLN A 14 -5.78 -16.69 5.66
N ALA A 15 -5.02 -15.60 5.74
CA ALA A 15 -5.19 -14.43 4.88
C ALA A 15 -4.37 -14.61 3.60
N PHE A 16 -4.92 -14.21 2.46
CA PHE A 16 -4.20 -14.15 1.19
C PHE A 16 -4.99 -13.38 0.12
N TYR A 17 -4.29 -12.78 -0.83
CA TYR A 17 -4.81 -12.45 -2.15
C TYR A 17 -4.65 -13.64 -3.12
N SER A 18 -5.71 -13.96 -3.86
CA SER A 18 -5.68 -14.98 -4.92
C SER A 18 -5.77 -14.33 -6.30
N PRO A 19 -4.67 -14.31 -7.09
CA PRO A 19 -4.70 -13.77 -8.46
C PRO A 19 -5.63 -14.53 -9.40
N ALA A 20 -5.76 -15.85 -9.21
CA ALA A 20 -6.53 -16.72 -10.10
C ALA A 20 -8.05 -16.44 -10.07
N THR A 21 -8.55 -15.96 -8.93
CA THR A 21 -9.98 -15.68 -8.71
C THR A 21 -10.23 -14.24 -8.30
N ASP A 22 -9.18 -13.42 -8.32
CA ASP A 22 -9.15 -12.01 -8.01
C ASP A 22 -9.93 -11.62 -6.74
N HIS A 23 -9.63 -12.32 -5.64
CA HIS A 23 -10.25 -12.04 -4.34
C HIS A 23 -9.24 -12.03 -3.21
N ILE A 24 -9.60 -11.33 -2.14
CA ILE A 24 -8.92 -11.35 -0.86
C ILE A 24 -9.68 -12.32 0.04
N GLN A 25 -8.97 -13.27 0.63
CA GLN A 25 -9.46 -14.13 1.69
C GLN A 25 -8.93 -13.60 3.02
N LEU A 26 -9.81 -13.45 4.02
CA LEU A 26 -9.44 -13.13 5.39
C LEU A 26 -10.05 -14.15 6.35
N PRO A 27 -9.32 -14.57 7.40
CA PRO A 27 -9.92 -15.25 8.54
C PRO A 27 -10.98 -14.34 9.21
N PRO A 28 -11.86 -14.91 10.03
CA PRO A 28 -12.74 -14.13 10.91
C PRO A 28 -11.91 -13.16 11.77
N ALA A 29 -12.44 -11.96 12.05
CA ALA A 29 -11.72 -10.95 12.81
C ALA A 29 -11.33 -11.43 14.22
N GLU A 30 -12.10 -12.35 14.78
CA GLU A 30 -11.87 -13.00 16.08
C GLU A 30 -10.64 -13.91 16.09
N ALA A 31 -10.10 -14.26 14.92
CA ALA A 31 -8.85 -15.01 14.81
C ALA A 31 -7.60 -14.13 15.04
N PHE A 32 -7.75 -12.81 15.12
CA PHE A 32 -6.66 -11.86 15.30
C PHE A 32 -6.62 -11.37 16.76
N SER A 33 -5.40 -11.13 17.26
CA SER A 33 -5.18 -10.65 18.63
C SER A 33 -5.63 -9.20 18.86
N SER A 34 -5.78 -8.42 17.79
CA SER A 34 -6.22 -7.02 17.85
C SER A 34 -6.91 -6.59 16.55
N ALA A 35 -7.70 -5.51 16.65
CA ALA A 35 -8.34 -4.90 15.49
C ALA A 35 -7.31 -4.27 14.54
N GLU A 36 -6.23 -3.72 15.09
CA GLU A 36 -5.10 -3.17 14.36
C GLU A 36 -4.36 -4.25 13.57
N GLY A 37 -4.13 -5.42 14.19
CA GLY A 37 -3.51 -6.57 13.52
C GLY A 37 -4.37 -7.09 12.37
N PHE A 38 -5.69 -7.20 12.59
CA PHE A 38 -6.64 -7.51 11.51
C PHE A 38 -6.58 -6.47 10.39
N ALA A 39 -6.62 -5.18 10.73
CA ALA A 39 -6.61 -4.11 9.74
C ALA A 39 -5.30 -4.08 8.92
N HIS A 40 -4.15 -4.27 9.57
CA HIS A 40 -2.86 -4.34 8.90
C HIS A 40 -2.81 -5.50 7.89
N VAL A 41 -3.20 -6.71 8.31
CA VAL A 41 -3.25 -7.88 7.42
C VAL A 41 -4.22 -7.63 6.27
N ALA A 42 -5.38 -7.05 6.55
CA ALA A 42 -6.36 -6.74 5.52
C ALA A 42 -5.84 -5.72 4.48
N VAL A 43 -5.10 -4.70 4.93
CA VAL A 43 -4.46 -3.71 4.05
C VAL A 43 -3.29 -4.35 3.29
N HIS A 44 -2.53 -5.25 3.91
CA HIS A 44 -1.46 -6.02 3.27
C HIS A 44 -2.01 -6.84 2.08
N GLU A 45 -3.09 -7.61 2.29
CA GLU A 45 -3.71 -8.35 1.19
C GLU A 45 -4.31 -7.43 0.11
N LEU A 46 -4.81 -6.25 0.49
CA LEU A 46 -5.24 -5.23 -0.46
C LEU A 46 -4.05 -4.66 -1.26
N GLY A 47 -2.86 -4.61 -0.66
CA GLY A 47 -1.60 -4.28 -1.31
C GLY A 47 -1.25 -5.27 -2.43
N HIS A 48 -1.34 -6.58 -2.18
CA HIS A 48 -1.17 -7.59 -3.23
C HIS A 48 -2.21 -7.44 -4.34
N TRP A 49 -3.47 -7.21 -3.98
CA TRP A 49 -4.55 -6.96 -4.95
C TRP A 49 -4.29 -5.73 -5.83
N ALA A 50 -3.76 -4.65 -5.26
CA ALA A 50 -3.38 -3.43 -5.98
C ALA A 50 -2.13 -3.63 -6.85
N PHE A 51 -1.17 -4.42 -6.37
CA PHE A 51 0.09 -4.74 -7.06
C PHE A 51 -0.14 -5.52 -8.35
N ALA A 52 -1.16 -6.39 -8.38
CA ALA A 52 -1.47 -7.26 -9.49
C ALA A 52 -2.15 -6.57 -10.69
N LYS A 53 -2.07 -7.21 -11.87
CA LYS A 53 -2.93 -6.87 -13.02
C LYS A 53 -4.41 -7.08 -12.66
N PRO A 54 -5.33 -6.25 -13.16
CA PRO A 54 -5.15 -5.12 -14.08
C PRO A 54 -4.93 -3.75 -13.41
N ARG A 55 -4.52 -3.68 -12.14
CA ARG A 55 -4.38 -2.40 -11.42
C ARG A 55 -3.03 -1.74 -11.71
N LEU A 56 -2.06 -1.87 -10.80
CA LEU A 56 -0.78 -1.20 -10.95
C LEU A 56 0.19 -1.98 -11.85
N ASP A 57 -0.04 -3.28 -12.05
CA ASP A 57 0.80 -4.15 -12.87
C ASP A 57 2.29 -4.04 -12.50
N LEU A 58 2.57 -4.11 -11.19
CA LEU A 58 3.93 -4.09 -10.66
C LEU A 58 4.53 -5.50 -10.56
N THR A 59 3.75 -6.51 -10.93
CA THR A 59 4.11 -7.93 -10.83
C THR A 59 5.36 -8.27 -11.62
N LYS A 60 6.35 -8.83 -10.94
CA LYS A 60 7.53 -9.45 -11.58
C LYS A 60 7.38 -10.96 -11.42
N ASN A 61 7.27 -11.67 -12.54
CA ASN A 61 7.07 -13.13 -12.57
C ASN A 61 7.97 -13.84 -11.53
N GLY A 62 7.35 -14.61 -10.62
CA GLY A 62 8.04 -15.23 -9.49
C GLY A 62 7.18 -16.29 -8.82
N ALA A 63 7.78 -17.44 -8.52
CA ALA A 63 7.13 -18.45 -7.67
C ALA A 63 7.26 -18.06 -6.18
N PHE A 64 6.36 -18.57 -5.34
CA PHE A 64 6.48 -18.46 -3.89
C PHE A 64 7.88 -18.85 -3.41
N GLY A 65 8.44 -18.08 -2.47
CA GLY A 65 9.79 -18.27 -1.95
C GLY A 65 10.92 -17.84 -2.90
N SER A 66 10.60 -17.32 -4.10
CA SER A 66 11.61 -16.76 -4.99
C SER A 66 12.10 -15.39 -4.53
N ALA A 67 13.20 -14.95 -5.13
CA ALA A 67 13.68 -13.59 -5.03
C ALA A 67 12.62 -12.55 -5.50
N SER A 68 11.88 -12.81 -6.56
CA SER A 68 10.84 -11.87 -7.01
C SER A 68 9.68 -11.81 -6.02
N TYR A 69 9.26 -12.94 -5.47
CA TYR A 69 8.21 -13.01 -4.45
C TYR A 69 8.60 -12.23 -3.17
N ALA A 70 9.80 -12.46 -2.63
CA ALA A 70 10.29 -11.69 -1.49
C ALA A 70 10.42 -10.17 -1.77
N ALA A 71 10.50 -9.77 -3.04
CA ALA A 71 10.55 -8.36 -3.42
C ALA A 71 9.16 -7.73 -3.43
N GLU A 72 8.15 -8.50 -3.84
CA GLU A 72 6.74 -8.12 -3.78
C GLU A 72 6.28 -7.94 -2.33
N GLU A 73 6.51 -8.94 -1.48
CA GLU A 73 6.19 -8.90 -0.05
C GLU A 73 6.76 -7.65 0.63
N LEU A 74 8.02 -7.31 0.36
CA LEU A 74 8.66 -6.08 0.89
C LEU A 74 7.89 -4.81 0.47
N ARG A 75 7.51 -4.71 -0.81
CA ARG A 75 6.80 -3.53 -1.33
C ARG A 75 5.41 -3.41 -0.72
N VAL A 76 4.71 -4.53 -0.64
CA VAL A 76 3.35 -4.61 -0.10
C VAL A 76 3.34 -4.30 1.39
N ASP A 77 4.30 -4.81 2.15
CA ASP A 77 4.37 -4.58 3.59
C ASP A 77 4.75 -3.13 3.95
N ILE A 78 5.69 -2.53 3.22
CA ILE A 78 5.98 -1.09 3.33
C ILE A 78 4.71 -0.27 3.00
N ALA A 79 4.00 -0.62 1.94
CA ALA A 79 2.78 0.08 1.56
C ALA A 79 1.68 -0.06 2.63
N ALA A 80 1.49 -1.25 3.18
CA ALA A 80 0.52 -1.49 4.24
C ALA A 80 0.84 -0.66 5.50
N SER A 81 2.11 -0.58 5.86
CA SER A 81 2.60 0.25 6.96
C SER A 81 2.34 1.74 6.70
N MET A 82 2.63 2.24 5.49
CA MET A 82 2.34 3.61 5.08
C MET A 82 0.85 3.94 5.17
N VAL A 83 -0.01 3.06 4.64
CA VAL A 83 -1.46 3.25 4.66
C VAL A 83 -1.99 3.27 6.08
N CYS A 84 -1.64 2.28 6.91
CA CYS A 84 -2.10 2.18 8.29
C CYS A 84 -1.66 3.40 9.10
N SER A 85 -0.40 3.80 9.00
CA SER A 85 0.12 5.00 9.66
C SER A 85 -0.63 6.26 9.22
N THR A 86 -0.90 6.40 7.92
CA THR A 86 -1.61 7.57 7.35
C THR A 86 -3.03 7.69 7.88
N ILE A 87 -3.74 6.58 8.11
CA ILE A 87 -5.13 6.58 8.59
C ILE A 87 -5.24 6.39 10.11
N GLY A 88 -4.13 6.49 10.84
CA GLY A 88 -4.09 6.44 12.31
C GLY A 88 -4.25 5.04 12.92
N ILE A 89 -4.00 3.98 12.17
CA ILE A 89 -3.95 2.60 12.69
C ILE A 89 -2.55 2.32 13.19
N GLY A 90 -2.44 1.97 14.47
CA GLY A 90 -1.16 1.66 15.11
C GLY A 90 -0.49 0.44 14.45
N THR A 91 0.78 0.60 14.07
CA THR A 91 1.62 -0.49 13.59
C THR A 91 2.39 -1.08 14.78
N ASP A 92 2.18 -2.36 15.06
CA ASP A 92 2.99 -3.08 16.03
C ASP A 92 4.37 -3.40 15.43
N ILE A 93 5.36 -2.58 15.78
CA ILE A 93 6.73 -2.65 15.26
C ILE A 93 7.42 -3.98 15.64
N GLU A 94 6.95 -4.67 16.70
CA GLU A 94 7.53 -5.94 17.14
C GLU A 94 7.28 -7.07 16.15
N ASN A 95 6.11 -7.08 15.49
CA ASN A 95 5.81 -8.03 14.42
C ASN A 95 6.59 -7.75 13.12
N THR A 96 7.15 -6.54 12.96
CA THR A 96 7.96 -6.14 11.79
C THR A 96 9.38 -6.72 11.82
N ALA A 97 9.86 -7.18 12.99
CA ALA A 97 11.27 -7.55 13.20
C ALA A 97 11.73 -8.79 12.40
N ALA A 98 10.87 -9.79 12.21
CA ALA A 98 11.18 -10.98 11.41
C ALA A 98 11.36 -10.63 9.92
N TYR A 99 10.62 -9.62 9.44
CA TYR A 99 10.68 -9.17 8.06
C TYR A 99 11.93 -8.33 7.77
N VAL A 100 12.34 -7.48 8.71
CA VAL A 100 13.58 -6.68 8.65
C VAL A 100 14.84 -7.53 8.44
N GLN A 101 14.91 -8.73 9.02
CA GLN A 101 16.07 -9.61 8.83
C GLN A 101 16.20 -10.14 7.40
N ASN A 102 15.11 -10.55 6.77
CA ASN A 102 15.13 -10.99 5.38
C ASN A 102 15.48 -9.82 4.45
N TRP A 103 14.96 -8.62 4.77
CA TRP A 103 15.25 -7.39 4.03
C TRP A 103 16.72 -6.98 4.10
N LEU A 104 17.34 -7.06 5.29
CA LEU A 104 18.75 -6.72 5.49
C LEU A 104 19.69 -7.51 4.57
N GLN A 105 19.36 -8.76 4.25
CA GLN A 105 20.19 -9.55 3.33
C GLN A 105 20.11 -9.01 1.90
N ARG A 106 18.92 -8.64 1.42
CA ARG A 106 18.73 -8.13 0.04
C ARG A 106 19.31 -6.73 -0.14
N LEU A 107 19.24 -5.91 0.91
CA LEU A 107 19.84 -4.58 0.92
C LEU A 107 21.37 -4.60 0.91
N LYS A 108 21.99 -5.69 1.40
CA LYS A 108 23.44 -5.91 1.25
C LYS A 108 23.81 -6.20 -0.20
N ASP A 109 22.97 -6.96 -0.91
CA ASP A 109 23.22 -7.38 -2.29
C ASP A 109 22.96 -6.26 -3.32
N ASP A 110 21.91 -5.44 -3.10
CA ASP A 110 21.63 -4.26 -3.93
C ASP A 110 21.09 -3.08 -3.10
N LYS A 111 21.97 -2.11 -2.83
CA LYS A 111 21.64 -0.88 -2.08
C LYS A 111 20.59 0.00 -2.76
N ARG A 112 20.35 -0.16 -4.07
CA ARG A 112 19.32 0.58 -4.80
C ARG A 112 17.94 -0.07 -4.67
N GLU A 113 17.85 -1.31 -4.19
CA GLU A 113 16.57 -2.00 -4.05
C GLU A 113 15.64 -1.32 -3.05
N ILE A 114 16.18 -0.70 -1.98
CA ILE A 114 15.34 0.06 -1.04
C ILE A 114 14.59 1.20 -1.72
N PHE A 115 15.25 1.94 -2.62
CA PHE A 115 14.64 3.07 -3.30
C PHE A 115 13.55 2.61 -4.28
N ARG A 116 13.80 1.51 -5.00
CA ARG A 116 12.79 0.93 -5.90
C ARG A 116 11.61 0.36 -5.11
N ALA A 117 11.88 -0.34 -4.00
CA ALA A 117 10.84 -0.88 -3.14
C ALA A 117 9.99 0.25 -2.53
N ALA A 118 10.61 1.32 -2.05
CA ALA A 118 9.90 2.49 -1.53
C ALA A 118 9.05 3.19 -2.61
N ALA A 119 9.59 3.36 -3.82
CA ALA A 119 8.85 3.96 -4.92
C ALA A 119 7.63 3.11 -5.33
N ASP A 120 7.77 1.80 -5.43
CA ASP A 120 6.67 0.90 -5.74
C ASP A 120 5.65 0.86 -4.58
N ALA A 121 6.12 0.82 -3.33
CA ALA A 121 5.27 0.86 -2.14
C ALA A 121 4.45 2.16 -2.04
N GLN A 122 5.04 3.32 -2.36
CA GLN A 122 4.33 4.58 -2.41
C GLN A 122 3.18 4.53 -3.43
N ARG A 123 3.43 3.98 -4.63
CA ARG A 123 2.39 3.82 -5.66
C ARG A 123 1.24 2.93 -5.19
N ILE A 124 1.55 1.86 -4.47
CA ILE A 124 0.54 0.97 -3.86
C ILE A 124 -0.26 1.72 -2.79
N ALA A 125 0.43 2.42 -1.88
CA ALA A 125 -0.19 3.17 -0.80
C ALA A 125 -1.11 4.27 -1.34
N ASP A 126 -0.65 5.08 -2.30
CA ASP A 126 -1.44 6.13 -2.95
C ASP A 126 -2.69 5.56 -3.61
N PHE A 127 -2.55 4.44 -4.33
CA PHE A 127 -3.67 3.76 -4.97
C PHE A 127 -4.73 3.32 -3.95
N ILE A 128 -4.30 2.73 -2.83
CA ILE A 128 -5.21 2.30 -1.76
C ILE A 128 -5.87 3.49 -1.06
N LEU A 129 -5.08 4.51 -0.72
CA LEU A 129 -5.56 5.70 0.00
C LEU A 129 -6.55 6.52 -0.84
N ASN A 130 -6.49 6.45 -2.17
CA ASN A 130 -7.48 7.07 -3.04
C ASN A 130 -8.90 6.48 -2.88
N PHE A 131 -9.03 5.29 -2.27
CA PHE A 131 -10.33 4.73 -1.88
C PHE A 131 -10.84 5.22 -0.51
N HIS A 132 -10.01 5.92 0.26
CA HIS A 132 -10.38 6.49 1.56
C HIS A 132 -11.07 7.86 1.36
N PRO A 133 -12.38 8.02 1.67
CA PRO A 133 -13.15 9.21 1.30
C PRO A 133 -12.59 10.50 1.89
N GLU A 134 -12.23 10.47 3.18
CA GLU A 134 -11.70 11.64 3.88
C GLU A 134 -10.31 12.02 3.41
N TYR A 135 -9.50 11.02 3.04
CA TYR A 135 -8.14 11.26 2.55
C TYR A 135 -8.20 11.91 1.16
N ARG A 136 -9.07 11.38 0.29
CA ARG A 136 -9.30 11.97 -1.04
C ARG A 136 -9.87 13.39 -0.95
N ALA A 137 -10.76 13.65 -0.01
CA ALA A 137 -11.29 15.00 0.22
C ALA A 137 -10.20 15.97 0.69
N HIS A 138 -9.31 15.51 1.57
CA HIS A 138 -8.16 16.30 2.04
C HIS A 138 -7.18 16.62 0.89
N LEU A 139 -6.86 15.62 0.05
CA LEU A 139 -6.01 15.84 -1.13
C LEU A 139 -6.64 16.84 -2.11
N ALA A 140 -7.93 16.68 -2.43
CA ALA A 140 -8.62 17.60 -3.34
C ALA A 140 -8.65 19.04 -2.80
N ALA A 141 -8.78 19.21 -1.48
CA ALA A 141 -8.68 20.52 -0.85
C ALA A 141 -7.26 21.10 -0.95
N ALA A 142 -6.22 20.29 -0.73
CA ALA A 142 -4.83 20.71 -0.86
C ALA A 142 -4.45 21.09 -2.30
N GLU A 143 -4.90 20.33 -3.30
CA GLU A 143 -4.70 20.61 -4.73
C GLU A 143 -5.41 21.90 -5.17
N ALA A 144 -6.59 22.18 -4.63
CA ALA A 144 -7.31 23.41 -4.90
C ALA A 144 -6.55 24.65 -4.40
N VAL A 145 -5.87 24.53 -3.25
CA VAL A 145 -5.06 25.62 -2.67
C VAL A 145 -3.78 25.84 -3.48
N THR A 146 -3.06 24.79 -3.87
CA THR A 146 -1.83 24.92 -4.66
C THR A 146 -2.07 25.38 -6.10
N GLY A 147 -3.22 25.01 -6.69
CA GLY A 147 -3.65 25.50 -8.00
C GLY A 147 -4.08 26.97 -8.02
N GLN A 148 -4.48 27.53 -6.87
CA GLN A 148 -4.80 28.96 -6.75
C GLN A 148 -3.53 29.83 -6.71
N ASP A 149 -2.52 29.45 -5.93
CA ASP A 149 -1.22 30.15 -5.88
C ASP A 149 -0.54 30.21 -7.27
N ALA A 150 -0.56 29.09 -8.01
CA ALA A 150 0.05 29.03 -9.33
C ALA A 150 -0.69 29.86 -10.40
N GLY A 151 -1.99 30.13 -10.19
CA GLY A 151 -2.81 30.98 -11.05
C GLY A 151 -2.61 32.46 -10.79
N GLU A 152 -2.47 32.85 -9.51
CA GLU A 152 -2.22 34.24 -9.09
C GLU A 152 -0.82 34.71 -9.56
N ASP A 153 0.21 33.88 -9.44
CA ASP A 153 1.57 34.18 -9.93
C ASP A 153 1.62 34.43 -11.45
N GLN A 154 0.81 33.72 -12.24
CA GLN A 154 0.75 33.90 -13.69
C GLN A 154 -0.01 35.16 -14.10
N GLN A 155 -0.99 35.58 -13.29
CA GLN A 155 -1.80 36.76 -13.55
C GLN A 155 -1.02 38.04 -13.21
N GLU A 156 -0.25 38.03 -12.12
CA GLU A 156 0.60 39.15 -11.71
C GLU A 156 1.78 39.39 -12.68
N LEU A 157 2.36 38.32 -13.24
CA LEU A 157 3.38 38.41 -14.30
C LEU A 157 2.82 38.91 -15.65
N ALA A 158 1.54 38.65 -15.94
CA ALA A 158 0.89 39.12 -17.17
C ALA A 158 0.45 40.59 -17.08
N GLU A 159 0.13 41.08 -15.87
CA GLU A 159 -0.22 42.50 -15.63
C GLU A 159 1.03 43.40 -15.47
N ALA A 160 2.20 42.82 -15.23
CA ALA A 160 3.48 43.53 -15.12
C ALA A 160 4.27 43.67 -16.45
N ALA A 161 3.72 43.19 -17.58
CA ALA A 161 4.34 43.20 -18.92
C ALA A 161 3.62 44.18 -19.88
#